data_AF-A0A3M1NBH2-F1
#
_entry.id   AF-A0A3M1NBH2-F1
#
_cell.length_a   1.000
_cell.length_b   1.000
_cell.length_c   1.000
_cell.angle_alpha   90.00
_cell.angle_beta   90.00
_cell.angle_gamma   90.00
#
_symmetry.space_group_name_H-M   'P 1'
#
loop_
_entity.id
_entity.type
_entity.pdbx_description
1 polymer ?
#
loop_
_entity_poly.entity_id
_entity_poly.type
_entity_poly.pdbx_seq_one_letter_code
_entity_poly.pdbx_strand_id
1 'polypeptide(L)' 'MPRKKLIEVALPLDAINAACAREKSINHGHPNTLHAWWARRPLAAARA' A
#
# COMPACT_ATOMS: atom_id res chain seq x y z
N MET A 1 7.77 -17.24 21.95
CA MET A 1 7.68 -16.59 20.62
C MET A 1 6.21 -16.42 20.27
N PRO A 2 5.71 -15.21 20.00
CA PRO A 2 4.32 -15.03 19.59
C PRO A 2 4.04 -15.77 18.28
N ARG A 3 2.88 -16.44 18.19
CA ARG A 3 2.46 -17.16 16.99
C ARG A 3 2.19 -16.14 15.87
N LYS A 4 2.81 -16.33 14.71
CA LYS A 4 2.63 -15.45 13.54
C LYS A 4 1.16 -15.37 13.15
N LYS A 5 0.71 -14.16 12.79
CA LYS A 5 -0.68 -13.93 12.40
C LYS A 5 -0.91 -14.49 11.00
N LEU A 6 -2.15 -14.92 10.73
CA LEU A 6 -2.50 -15.46 9.40
C LEU A 6 -2.21 -14.47 8.28
N ILE A 7 -2.36 -13.16 8.52
CA ILE A 7 -2.01 -12.12 7.55
C ILE A 7 -0.52 -12.09 7.19
N GLU A 8 0.37 -12.47 8.11
CA GLU A 8 1.83 -12.48 7.87
C GLU A 8 2.28 -13.76 7.16
N VAL A 9 1.43 -14.79 7.12
CA VAL A 9 1.74 -16.10 6.52
C VAL A 9 0.98 -16.31 5.21
N ALA A 10 -0.26 -15.82 5.13
CA ALA A 10 -1.16 -16.03 4.00
C ALA A 10 -1.10 -14.89 2.96
N LEU A 11 -0.74 -13.68 3.36
CA LEU A 11 -0.63 -12.53 2.46
C LEU A 11 0.86 -12.17 2.24
N PRO A 12 1.30 -12.01 0.98
CA PRO A 12 2.67 -11.60 0.66
C PRO A 12 2.86 -10.10 0.91
N LEU A 13 2.92 -9.71 2.20
CA LEU A 13 2.97 -8.30 2.64
C LEU A 13 4.14 -7.52 2.03
N ASP A 14 5.31 -8.15 1.87
CA ASP A 14 6.49 -7.49 1.29
C ASP A 14 6.26 -7.06 -0.16
N ALA A 15 5.66 -7.95 -0.96
CA ALA A 15 5.33 -7.65 -2.36
C ALA A 15 4.26 -6.56 -2.48
N ILE A 16 3.24 -6.61 -1.60
CA ILE A 16 2.16 -5.60 -1.55
C ILE A 16 2.74 -4.24 -1.16
N ASN A 17 3.60 -4.18 -0.14
CA ASN A 17 4.20 -2.95 0.33
C ASN A 17 5.13 -2.31 -0.72
N ALA A 18 5.95 -3.11 -1.40
CA ALA A 18 6.80 -2.63 -2.49
C ALA A 18 5.97 -2.03 -3.65
N ALA A 19 4.87 -2.69 -4.03
CA ALA A 19 3.96 -2.19 -5.06
C ALA A 19 3.24 -0.90 -4.62
N CYS A 20 2.77 -0.82 -3.38
CA CYS A 20 2.15 0.37 -2.82
C CYS A 20 3.13 1.57 -2.76
N ALA A 21 4.38 1.33 -2.39
CA ALA A 21 5.41 2.36 -2.34
C ALA A 21 5.70 2.94 -3.73
N ARG A 22 5.77 2.07 -4.75
CA ARG A 22 5.93 2.49 -6.14
C ARG A 22 4.77 3.37 -6.61
N GLU A 23 3.52 2.99 -6.32
CA GLU A 23 2.34 3.79 -6.70
C GLU A 23 2.31 5.18 -6.07
N LYS A 24 2.73 5.30 -4.80
CA LYS A 24 2.81 6.59 -4.10
C LYS A 24 3.87 7.52 -4.68
N SER A 25 4.91 6.97 -5.31
CA SER A 25 6.04 7.72 -5.84
C SER A 25 5.83 8.29 -7.24
N ILE A 26 4.71 7.98 -7.92
CA ILE A 26 4.53 8.30 -9.35
C ILE A 26 4.22 9.79 -9.57
N ASN A 27 3.58 10.47 -8.62
CA ASN A 27 3.04 11.83 -8.82
C ASN A 27 3.62 12.83 -7.82
N HIS A 28 4.85 13.30 -8.05
CA HIS A 28 5.44 14.38 -7.26
C HIS A 28 5.02 15.75 -7.82
N GLY A 29 4.61 16.68 -6.95
CA GLY A 29 4.38 18.10 -7.31
C GLY A 29 3.02 18.46 -7.92
N HIS A 30 2.08 17.52 -8.07
CA HIS A 30 0.73 17.84 -8.51
C HIS A 30 -0.17 18.19 -7.31
N PRO A 31 -0.93 19.30 -7.33
CA PRO A 31 -1.90 19.62 -6.28
C PRO A 31 -2.90 18.48 -5.96
N ASN A 32 -3.23 17.62 -6.93
CA ASN A 32 -4.05 16.43 -6.71
C ASN A 32 -3.37 15.35 -5.83
N THR A 33 -2.04 15.41 -5.63
CA THR A 33 -1.33 14.53 -4.69
C THR A 33 -1.33 15.05 -3.25
N LEU A 34 -1.68 16.32 -3.01
CA LEU A 34 -1.78 16.92 -1.67
C LEU A 34 -3.10 16.54 -0.97
N HIS A 35 -4.18 16.39 -1.72
CA HIS A 35 -5.50 15.99 -1.20
C HIS A 35 -5.65 14.46 -1.10
N ALA A 36 -4.89 13.86 -0.19
CA ALA A 36 -5.04 12.45 0.20
C ALA A 36 -6.07 12.25 1.34
N TRP A 37 -6.69 13.31 1.85
CA TRP A 37 -7.55 13.25 3.05
C TRP A 37 -8.88 12.49 2.85
N TRP A 38 -9.23 12.17 1.60
CA TRP A 38 -10.22 11.13 1.29
C TRP A 38 -9.64 10.10 0.29
N ALA A 39 -8.36 9.73 0.47
CA ALA A 39 -7.49 9.05 -0.49
C ALA A 39 -8.02 7.74 -1.07
N ARG A 40 -7.74 7.58 -2.37
CA ARG A 40 -7.71 6.28 -3.04
C ARG A 40 -6.67 5.38 -2.35
N ARG A 41 -7.09 4.24 -1.82
CA ARG A 41 -6.16 3.17 -1.39
C ARG A 41 -5.23 2.82 -2.57
N PRO A 42 -3.95 2.55 -2.33
CA PRO A 42 -3.09 1.96 -3.36
C PRO A 42 -3.80 0.74 -3.96
N LEU A 43 -3.80 0.61 -5.28
CA LEU A 43 -4.53 -0.45 -5.96
C LEU A 43 -4.01 -1.83 -5.54
N ALA A 44 -2.70 -1.91 -5.28
CA ALA A 44 -2.05 -3.09 -4.70
C ALA A 44 -2.64 -3.48 -3.33
N ALA A 45 -2.98 -2.51 -2.48
CA ALA A 45 -3.62 -2.76 -1.20
C ALA A 45 -5.14 -3.01 -1.31
N ALA A 46 -5.79 -2.54 -2.39
CA ALA A 46 -7.22 -2.74 -2.60
C ALA A 46 -7.57 -4.10 -3.25
N ARG A 47 -6.61 -4.76 -3.89
CA ARG A 47 -6.78 -6.05 -4.60
C ARG A 47 -6.34 -7.28 -3.79
N ALA A 48 -5.56 -7.09 -2.73
CA ALA A 48 -5.06 -8.15 -1.86
C ALA A 48 -6.06 -8.47 -0.75
#